data_AF-A0A2Z6QZI8-F1
#
_entry.id   AF-A0A2Z6QZI8-F1
#
_cell.length_a   1.000
_cell.length_b   1.000
_cell.length_c   1.000
_cell.angle_alpha   90.00
_cell.angle_beta   90.00
_cell.angle_gamma   90.00
#
_symmetry.space_group_name_H-M   'P 1'
#
loop_
_entity.id
_entity.type
_entity.pdbx_description
1 polymer ?
#
loop_
_entity_poly.entity_id
_entity_poly.type
_entity_poly.pdbx_seq_one_letter_code
_entity_poly.pdbx_strand_id
1 'polypeptide(L)'
;MNSKTFTIFTILFVLFATSIRAYKYIRVTSPGKGPWKKNSGQVVSWDCLDCSPDEDVVVRIIQIKRFPYLEVFRKDAKNARSGQLNFIIGKDWDEKKQYFAEVALKNDPDHHSGDSVKFGIEN
;
A
#
# COMPACT_ATOMS: atom_id res chain seq x y z
N MET A 1 45.36 -19.61 18.10
CA MET A 1 43.94 -19.18 18.10
C MET A 1 43.09 -20.43 18.19
N ASN A 2 42.28 -20.60 19.26
CA ASN A 2 41.56 -21.86 19.49
C ASN A 2 40.47 -22.06 18.44
N SER A 3 40.39 -23.25 17.83
CA SER A 3 39.37 -23.60 16.83
C SER A 3 37.95 -23.22 17.26
N LYS A 4 37.64 -23.34 18.55
CA LYS A 4 36.33 -22.98 19.14
C LYS A 4 35.98 -21.49 19.02
N THR A 5 36.93 -20.56 19.12
CA THR A 5 36.64 -19.12 18.96
C THR A 5 36.37 -18.77 17.51
N PHE A 6 37.02 -19.42 16.55
CA PHE A 6 36.77 -19.18 15.12
C PHE A 6 35.34 -19.59 14.73
N THR A 7 34.87 -20.75 15.21
CA THR A 7 33.51 -21.25 14.96
C THR A 7 32.41 -20.35 15.54
N ILE A 8 32.62 -19.83 16.76
CA ILE A 8 31.65 -18.92 17.40
C ILE A 8 31.53 -17.63 16.60
N PHE A 9 32.66 -17.04 16.18
CA PHE A 9 32.65 -15.83 15.35
C PHE A 9 31.98 -16.06 14.00
N THR A 10 32.16 -17.22 13.36
CA THR A 10 31.49 -17.53 12.09
C THR A 10 29.98 -17.67 12.26
N ILE A 11 29.51 -18.35 13.31
CA ILE A 11 28.07 -18.47 13.60
C ILE A 11 27.46 -17.09 13.89
N LEU A 12 28.14 -16.26 14.70
CA LEU A 12 27.67 -14.91 15.00
C LEU A 12 27.57 -14.05 13.73
N PHE A 13 28.55 -14.17 12.82
CA PHE A 13 28.59 -13.41 11.56
C PHE A 13 27.52 -13.89 10.58
N VAL A 14 27.25 -15.20 10.50
CA VAL A 14 26.15 -15.76 9.70
C VAL A 14 24.80 -15.28 10.24
N LEU A 15 24.61 -15.29 11.56
CA LEU A 15 23.38 -14.77 12.20
C LEU A 15 23.20 -13.26 11.96
N PHE A 16 24.28 -12.47 12.06
CA PHE A 16 24.25 -11.03 11.77
C PHE A 16 23.95 -10.75 10.29
N ALA A 17 24.54 -11.52 9.37
CA ALA A 17 24.29 -11.38 7.93
C ALA A 17 22.83 -11.72 7.54
N THR A 18 22.19 -12.63 8.27
CA THR A 18 20.76 -12.95 8.06
C THR A 18 19.78 -11.93 8.65
N SER A 19 20.26 -10.91 9.36
CA SER A 19 19.43 -9.94 10.11
C SER A 19 19.06 -8.67 9.33
N ILE A 20 19.42 -8.55 8.05
CA ILE A 20 18.93 -7.44 7.23
C ILE A 20 17.49 -7.78 6.82
N ARG A 21 16.52 -7.44 7.68
CA ARG A 21 15.10 -7.49 7.31
C ARG A 21 14.88 -6.53 6.16
N ALA A 22 14.58 -7.07 4.98
CA ALA A 22 14.03 -6.31 3.87
C ALA A 22 12.72 -5.64 4.34
N TYR A 23 12.67 -4.31 4.31
CA TYR A 23 11.47 -3.57 4.69
C TYR A 23 10.58 -3.41 3.46
N LYS A 24 9.42 -4.07 3.47
CA LYS A 24 8.46 -3.95 2.37
C LYS A 24 7.91 -2.53 2.34
N TYR A 25 8.03 -1.88 1.19
CA TYR A 25 7.60 -0.52 0.98
C TYR A 25 6.66 -0.44 -0.22
N ILE A 26 5.39 -0.13 0.03
CA ILE A 26 4.38 0.05 -1.01
C ILE A 26 4.33 1.53 -1.39
N ARG A 27 4.49 1.82 -2.67
CA ARG A 27 4.26 3.12 -3.27
C ARG A 27 2.97 3.07 -4.07
N VAL A 28 2.09 4.04 -3.83
CA VAL A 28 0.86 4.21 -4.60
C VAL A 28 1.03 5.40 -5.55
N THR A 29 1.02 5.10 -6.85
CA THR A 29 1.37 6.07 -7.91
C THR A 29 0.15 6.73 -8.54
N SER A 30 -1.04 6.16 -8.34
CA SER A 30 -2.32 6.72 -8.77
C SER A 30 -3.42 6.37 -7.75
N PRO A 31 -4.52 7.13 -7.65
CA PRO A 31 -4.92 8.24 -8.52
C PRO A 31 -4.10 9.52 -8.30
N GLY A 32 -4.08 10.39 -9.31
CA GLY A 32 -3.50 11.73 -9.20
C GLY A 32 -4.37 12.68 -8.38
N LYS A 33 -3.92 13.94 -8.23
CA LYS A 33 -4.54 14.96 -7.36
C LYS A 33 -6.00 15.33 -7.69
N GLY A 34 -6.53 14.98 -8.86
CA GLY A 34 -7.88 15.40 -9.27
C GLY A 34 -8.04 16.92 -9.42
N PRO A 35 -9.28 17.46 -9.34
CA PRO A 35 -10.52 16.76 -8.99
C PRO A 35 -10.93 15.73 -10.06
N TRP A 36 -11.61 14.68 -9.63
CA TRP A 36 -12.14 13.65 -10.53
C TRP A 36 -13.65 13.75 -10.63
N LYS A 37 -14.16 13.59 -11.86
CA LYS A 37 -15.60 13.69 -12.13
C LYS A 37 -16.37 12.52 -11.49
N LYS A 38 -17.55 12.79 -10.93
CA LYS A 38 -18.48 11.74 -10.50
C LYS A 38 -18.79 10.77 -11.64
N ASN A 39 -18.92 9.49 -11.33
CA ASN A 39 -19.08 8.39 -12.29
C ASN A 39 -17.91 8.23 -13.28
N SER A 40 -16.80 8.94 -13.13
CA SER A 40 -15.62 8.68 -13.94
C SER A 40 -14.89 7.42 -13.46
N GLY A 41 -14.34 6.70 -14.43
CA GLY A 41 -13.41 5.61 -14.16
C GLY A 41 -12.05 6.15 -13.77
N GLN A 42 -11.52 5.63 -12.68
CA GLN A 42 -10.21 5.94 -12.14
C GLN A 42 -9.45 4.64 -11.87
N VAL A 43 -8.15 4.78 -11.63
CA VAL A 43 -7.27 3.65 -11.35
C VAL A 43 -6.46 3.92 -10.08
N VAL A 44 -6.28 2.88 -9.27
CA VAL A 44 -5.26 2.83 -8.22
C VAL A 44 -4.13 1.95 -8.74
N SER A 45 -2.90 2.44 -8.71
CA SER A 45 -1.72 1.74 -9.19
C SER A 45 -0.67 1.73 -8.10
N TRP A 46 0.02 0.60 -7.95
CA TRP A 46 1.06 0.44 -6.94
C TRP A 46 2.29 -0.29 -7.48
N ASP A 47 3.40 -0.01 -6.84
CA ASP A 47 4.65 -0.76 -6.89
C ASP A 47 5.13 -1.00 -5.46
N CYS A 48 5.66 -2.18 -5.19
CA CYS A 48 6.20 -2.52 -3.87
C CYS A 48 7.64 -3.03 -3.97
N LEU A 49 8.51 -2.43 -3.18
CA LEU A 49 9.84 -2.95 -2.91
C LEU A 49 9.74 -4.13 -1.94
N ASP A 50 10.39 -5.24 -2.27
CA ASP A 50 10.48 -6.46 -1.44
C ASP A 50 9.14 -7.19 -1.14
N CYS A 51 8.06 -6.87 -1.86
CA CYS A 51 6.84 -7.70 -1.88
C CYS A 51 6.96 -8.88 -2.87
N SER A 52 6.31 -10.00 -2.52
CA SER A 52 6.14 -11.14 -3.43
C SER A 52 4.95 -10.90 -4.39
N PRO A 53 5.03 -11.31 -5.67
CA PRO A 53 3.87 -11.30 -6.57
C PRO A 53 2.78 -12.31 -6.17
N ASP A 54 3.09 -13.27 -5.29
CA ASP A 54 2.11 -14.24 -4.78
C ASP A 54 1.32 -13.70 -3.57
N GLU A 55 1.70 -12.54 -3.05
CA GLU A 55 0.95 -11.85 -2.01
C GLU A 55 -0.20 -11.04 -2.61
N ASP A 56 -1.31 -11.01 -1.89
CA ASP A 56 -2.48 -10.20 -2.23
C ASP A 56 -2.42 -8.85 -1.52
N VAL A 57 -3.09 -7.85 -2.09
CA VAL A 57 -3.31 -6.54 -1.48
C VAL A 57 -4.79 -6.27 -1.28
N VAL A 58 -5.08 -5.39 -0.32
CA VAL A 58 -6.37 -4.72 -0.19
C VAL A 58 -6.20 -3.27 -0.65
N VAL A 59 -7.07 -2.84 -1.56
CA VAL A 59 -7.14 -1.46 -2.05
C VAL A 59 -8.35 -0.79 -1.41
N ARG A 60 -8.13 0.37 -0.78
CA ARG A 60 -9.18 1.18 -0.12
C ARG A 60 -9.18 2.58 -0.69
N ILE A 61 -10.35 3.20 -0.81
CA ILE A 61 -10.48 4.65 -0.99
C ILE A 61 -11.07 5.23 0.28
N ILE A 62 -10.37 6.20 0.87
CA ILE A 62 -10.68 6.74 2.18
C ILE A 62 -11.05 8.21 2.04
N GLN A 63 -12.24 8.57 2.52
CA GLN A 63 -12.69 9.94 2.65
C GLN A 63 -12.15 10.56 3.94
N ILE A 64 -11.47 11.69 3.79
CA ILE A 64 -10.92 12.46 4.91
C ILE A 64 -12.06 13.27 5.56
N LYS A 65 -12.44 12.88 6.77
CA LYS A 65 -13.40 13.59 7.62
C LYS A 65 -12.89 13.64 9.07
N ARG A 66 -13.54 14.43 9.94
CA ARG A 66 -13.27 14.35 11.39
C ARG A 66 -13.54 12.91 11.83
N PHE A 67 -12.58 12.32 12.55
CA PHE A 67 -12.56 10.91 12.91
C PHE A 67 -13.94 10.33 13.27
N PRO A 68 -14.27 9.11 12.84
CA PRO A 68 -13.41 8.18 12.08
C PRO A 68 -13.32 8.52 10.59
N TYR A 69 -12.22 8.10 9.93
CA TYR A 69 -12.18 8.10 8.47
C TYR A 69 -13.28 7.19 7.89
N LEU A 70 -13.77 7.51 6.69
CA LEU A 70 -14.78 6.70 6.02
C LEU A 70 -14.17 5.99 4.82
N GLU A 71 -14.20 4.66 4.85
CA GLU A 71 -13.93 3.83 3.68
C GLU A 71 -15.12 3.92 2.73
N VAL A 72 -14.91 4.42 1.51
CA VAL A 72 -15.96 4.57 0.49
C VAL A 72 -15.81 3.56 -0.65
N PHE A 73 -14.69 2.85 -0.69
CA PHE A 73 -14.43 1.75 -1.60
C PHE A 73 -13.42 0.79 -0.95
N ARG A 74 -13.62 -0.51 -1.16
CA ARG A 74 -12.68 -1.55 -0.78
C ARG A 74 -12.75 -2.72 -1.74
N LYS A 75 -11.59 -3.22 -2.15
CA LYS A 75 -11.49 -4.41 -3.00
C LYS A 75 -10.12 -5.06 -2.88
N ASP A 76 -10.10 -6.38 -2.93
CA ASP A 76 -8.86 -7.15 -2.97
C ASP A 76 -8.30 -7.21 -4.39
N ALA A 77 -6.98 -7.21 -4.51
CA ALA A 77 -6.26 -7.43 -5.77
C ALA A 77 -5.11 -8.42 -5.57
N LYS A 78 -4.79 -9.14 -6.65
CA LYS A 78 -3.64 -10.04 -6.70
C LYS A 78 -2.37 -9.25 -7.00
N ASN A 79 -1.22 -9.84 -6.68
CA ASN A 79 0.11 -9.31 -6.94
C ASN A 79 0.44 -8.02 -6.17
N ALA A 80 1.04 -8.18 -5.00
CA ALA A 80 1.52 -7.09 -4.18
C ALA A 80 2.76 -6.38 -4.75
N ARG A 81 3.56 -7.04 -5.59
CA ARG A 81 4.78 -6.45 -6.16
C ARG A 81 4.47 -5.28 -7.08
N SER A 82 3.50 -5.42 -7.96
CA SER A 82 3.02 -4.31 -8.79
C SER A 82 1.65 -4.64 -9.36
N GLY A 83 0.81 -3.62 -9.49
CA GLY A 83 -0.52 -3.83 -10.03
C GLY A 83 -1.33 -2.56 -10.18
N GLN A 84 -2.55 -2.77 -10.68
CA GLN A 84 -3.53 -1.72 -10.85
C GLN A 84 -4.94 -2.25 -10.61
N LEU A 85 -5.80 -1.38 -10.10
CA LEU A 85 -7.20 -1.68 -9.84
C LEU A 85 -8.07 -0.51 -10.30
N ASN A 86 -8.97 -0.79 -11.24
CA ASN A 86 -9.96 0.18 -11.70
C ASN A 86 -11.08 0.33 -10.66
N PHE A 87 -11.54 1.57 -10.46
CA PHE A 87 -12.69 1.91 -9.64
C PHE A 87 -13.49 3.05 -10.28
N ILE A 88 -14.73 3.24 -9.84
CA ILE A 88 -15.59 4.34 -10.29
C ILE A 88 -15.75 5.32 -9.13
N ILE A 89 -15.64 6.62 -9.40
CA ILE A 89 -15.99 7.66 -8.42
C ILE A 89 -17.49 7.58 -8.15
N GLY A 90 -17.87 7.28 -6.89
CA GLY A 90 -19.26 7.11 -6.50
C GLY A 90 -20.09 8.38 -6.68
N LYS A 91 -21.37 8.21 -7.05
CA LYS A 91 -22.34 9.32 -7.20
C LYS A 91 -22.58 10.08 -5.91
N ASP A 92 -22.47 9.34 -4.80
CA ASP A 92 -22.72 9.74 -3.42
C ASP A 92 -21.48 10.31 -2.72
N TRP A 93 -20.32 10.33 -3.39
CA TRP A 93 -19.11 10.89 -2.81
C TRP A 93 -19.24 12.43 -2.70
N ASP A 94 -18.77 12.97 -1.57
CA ASP A 94 -18.89 14.37 -1.18
C ASP A 94 -17.81 15.22 -1.87
N GLU A 95 -18.23 16.10 -2.79
CA GLU A 95 -17.38 17.05 -3.53
C GLU A 95 -16.62 18.02 -2.63
N LYS A 96 -17.08 18.22 -1.38
CA LYS A 96 -16.42 19.11 -0.40
C LYS A 96 -15.36 18.41 0.42
N LYS A 97 -15.08 17.13 0.16
CA LYS A 97 -14.10 16.32 0.90
C LYS A 97 -12.92 15.97 0.03
N GLN A 98 -11.82 15.66 0.72
CA GLN A 98 -10.65 15.06 0.11
C GLN A 98 -10.65 13.55 0.36
N TYR A 99 -10.02 12.85 -0.56
CA TYR A 99 -9.91 11.40 -0.56
C TYR A 99 -8.45 11.02 -0.80
N PHE A 100 -8.07 9.81 -0.41
CA PHE A 100 -6.83 9.19 -0.86
C PHE A 100 -7.09 7.70 -1.08
N ALA A 101 -6.30 7.08 -1.96
CA ALA A 101 -6.25 5.64 -2.08
C ALA A 101 -5.18 5.10 -1.14
N GLU A 102 -5.45 3.96 -0.54
CA GLU A 102 -4.48 3.20 0.24
C GLU A 102 -4.39 1.80 -0.35
N VAL A 103 -3.17 1.29 -0.47
CA VAL A 103 -2.90 -0.09 -0.85
C VAL A 103 -2.10 -0.73 0.28
N ALA A 104 -2.60 -1.84 0.80
CA ALA A 104 -1.97 -2.54 1.91
C ALA A 104 -1.86 -4.04 1.65
N LEU A 105 -0.87 -4.72 2.22
CA LEU A 105 -0.80 -6.18 2.17
C LEU A 105 -2.03 -6.79 2.85
N LYS A 106 -2.68 -7.75 2.19
CA LYS A 106 -3.94 -8.33 2.70
C LYS A 106 -3.78 -9.02 4.05
N ASN A 107 -2.64 -9.69 4.25
CA ASN A 107 -2.37 -10.45 5.48
C ASN A 107 -1.73 -9.60 6.59
N ASP A 108 -1.31 -8.38 6.29
CA ASP A 108 -0.69 -7.48 7.26
C ASP A 108 -0.92 -5.99 6.88
N PRO A 109 -2.20 -5.55 6.85
CA PRO A 109 -2.55 -4.26 6.29
C PRO A 109 -2.12 -3.07 7.15
N ASP A 110 -1.85 -3.29 8.44
CA ASP A 110 -1.53 -2.22 9.40
C ASP A 110 -0.03 -1.87 9.41
N HIS A 111 0.84 -2.75 8.91
CA HIS A 111 2.29 -2.55 8.92
C HIS A 111 2.89 -2.36 7.53
N HIS A 112 2.16 -2.75 6.48
CA HIS A 112 2.62 -2.68 5.10
C HIS A 112 1.56 -2.05 4.21
N SER A 113 1.45 -0.73 4.28
CA SER A 113 0.57 0.08 3.44
C SER A 113 1.30 1.27 2.81
N GLY A 114 0.68 1.80 1.75
CA GLY A 114 1.09 3.03 1.10
C GLY A 114 -0.13 3.84 0.68
N ASP A 115 0.01 5.16 0.71
CA ASP A 115 -1.06 6.10 0.37
C ASP A 115 -0.77 6.82 -0.95
N SER A 116 -1.82 7.09 -1.72
CA SER A 116 -1.76 8.00 -2.86
C SER A 116 -1.66 9.45 -2.40
N VAL A 117 -1.44 10.34 -3.36
CA VAL A 117 -1.73 11.76 -3.13
C VAL A 117 -3.21 11.95 -2.80
N LYS A 118 -3.51 12.99 -2.03
CA LYS A 118 -4.90 13.40 -1.78
C LYS A 118 -5.53 13.94 -3.06
N PHE A 119 -6.80 13.63 -3.27
CA PHE A 119 -7.57 14.10 -4.41
C PHE A 119 -8.97 14.59 -4.03
N GLY A 120 -9.53 15.45 -4.88
CA GLY A 120 -10.90 15.96 -4.78
C GLY A 120 -11.85 15.34 -5.80
N ILE A 121 -13.12 15.71 -5.72
CA ILE A 121 -14.18 15.26 -6.62
C ILE A 121 -14.94 16.47 -7.16
N GLU A 122 -15.35 16.40 -8.42
CA GLU A 122 -16.25 17.35 -9.05
C GLU A 122 -17.40 16.62 -9.77
N ASN A 123 -18.41 17.37 -10.19
CA ASN A 123 -19.62 16.83 -10.80
C ASN A 123 -19.50 16.64 -12.32
#